data_AF-A0A1B7HLF5-F1
#
_entry.id   AF-A0A1B7HLF5-F1
#
_cell.length_a   1.000
_cell.length_b   1.000
_cell.length_c   1.000
_cell.angle_alpha   90.00
_cell.angle_beta   90.00
_cell.angle_gamma   90.00
#
_symmetry.space_group_name_H-M   'P 1'
#
loop_
_entity.id
_entity.type
_entity.pdbx_description
1 polymer ?
#
loop_
_entity_poly.entity_id
_entity_poly.type
_entity_poly.pdbx_seq_one_letter_code
_entity_poly.pdbx_strand_id
1 'polypeptide(L)'
;MVTSSDYTGFPEPCEQHVDELQGEIGYVLSSWLPLSMNVVARITGAVQLKINLVYAKEVFQMLEVWGRKTSSNVQALMWCIGELELPYQRYDVGHKYGGTDSDEFYLLNPNRTIPVIRDNGGLPFWETGAILRYLACRYGHETFWPKDVLERTSVDRWTEWAKISVAMNFNEPIFWRVVRTPAHLRDSTAIKKAVESFEKRLMIAETQLTQYQYLAGNDFTLADIQFGHVLFRYFDIDISRAKLPQLRKYYEGLRQRSPYREHVMVSYEELRV
;
A
#
# COMPACT_ATOMS: atom_id res chain seq x y z
N MET A 1 24.10 41.27 -10.55
CA MET A 1 25.19 41.38 -9.56
C MET A 1 24.59 41.61 -8.19
N VAL A 2 24.43 40.54 -7.41
CA VAL A 2 24.87 40.41 -6.03
C VAL A 2 25.13 38.91 -5.88
N THR A 3 26.38 38.56 -5.60
CA THR A 3 26.87 37.21 -5.35
C THR A 3 26.86 36.97 -3.84
N SER A 4 26.39 35.80 -3.42
CA SER A 4 26.71 35.23 -2.11
C SER A 4 26.73 33.71 -2.23
N SER A 5 27.91 33.21 -2.60
CA SER A 5 28.45 31.99 -2.02
C SER A 5 28.49 32.15 -0.51
N ASP A 6 28.21 31.06 0.21
CA ASP A 6 28.75 30.69 1.53
C ASP A 6 27.67 29.94 2.34
N TYR A 7 27.54 28.65 2.04
CA TYR A 7 26.99 27.65 2.96
C TYR A 7 27.88 26.40 2.84
N THR A 8 29.01 26.43 3.54
CA THR A 8 29.83 25.26 3.83
C THR A 8 29.78 25.01 5.34
N GLY A 9 29.57 23.74 5.74
CA GLY A 9 29.87 23.26 7.08
C GLY A 9 28.67 22.79 7.92
N PHE A 10 28.22 21.56 7.70
CA PHE A 10 27.71 20.73 8.80
C PHE A 10 28.91 19.93 9.36
N PRO A 11 29.10 19.85 10.69
CA PRO A 11 30.20 19.07 11.25
C PRO A 11 29.95 17.58 11.05
N GLU A 12 30.97 16.85 10.58
CA GLU A 12 30.99 15.38 10.62
C GLU A 12 30.91 14.89 12.07
N PRO A 13 30.21 13.79 12.36
CA PRO A 13 30.18 13.23 13.70
C PRO A 13 31.56 12.67 14.07
N CYS A 14 32.04 13.09 15.23
CA CYS A 14 33.32 12.70 15.83
C CYS A 14 33.40 11.17 16.02
N GLU A 15 34.43 10.54 15.43
CA GLU A 15 34.74 9.11 15.51
C GLU A 15 34.96 8.59 16.96
N GLN A 16 35.07 9.48 17.95
CA GLN A 16 35.40 9.11 19.33
C GLN A 16 34.25 8.50 20.15
N HIS A 17 32.98 8.59 19.69
CA HIS A 17 31.85 8.01 20.43
C HIS A 17 31.48 6.57 20.01
N VAL A 18 32.12 6.04 18.97
CA VAL A 18 31.91 4.65 18.52
C VAL A 18 32.83 3.67 19.26
N ASP A 19 33.98 4.13 19.74
CA ASP A 19 34.97 3.30 20.44
C ASP A 19 34.60 3.00 21.90
N GLU A 20 33.90 3.90 22.61
CA GLU A 20 33.51 3.67 24.01
C GLU A 20 32.43 2.57 24.15
N LEU A 21 31.50 2.47 23.18
CA LEU A 21 30.50 1.39 23.14
C LEU A 21 31.08 0.02 22.74
N GLN A 22 32.21 0.01 22.02
CA GLN A 22 32.93 -1.23 21.69
C GLN A 22 33.76 -1.75 22.89
N GLY A 23 34.21 -0.87 23.77
CA GLY A 23 34.98 -1.21 24.97
C GLY A 23 34.16 -1.94 26.05
N GLU A 24 32.91 -1.53 26.27
CA GLU A 24 32.07 -2.11 27.33
C GLU A 24 31.53 -3.51 27.00
N ILE A 25 31.28 -3.81 25.72
CA ILE A 25 30.84 -5.14 25.28
C ILE A 25 32.01 -6.15 25.31
N GLY A 26 33.24 -5.68 25.11
CA GLY A 26 34.45 -6.52 25.16
C GLY A 26 34.87 -6.95 26.57
N TYR A 27 34.46 -6.22 27.61
CA TYR A 27 34.92 -6.47 28.98
C TYR A 27 34.15 -7.58 29.72
N VAL A 28 32.95 -7.95 29.26
CA VAL A 28 32.12 -8.97 29.92
C VAL A 28 32.49 -10.41 29.51
N LEU A 29 33.33 -10.59 28.47
CA LEU A 29 33.65 -11.91 27.91
C LEU A 29 35.11 -12.37 28.12
N SER A 30 35.95 -11.62 28.81
CA SER A 30 37.41 -11.87 28.87
C SER A 30 37.91 -12.57 30.14
N SER A 31 37.06 -12.92 31.11
CA SER A 31 37.53 -13.45 32.41
C SER A 31 37.76 -14.96 32.48
N TRP A 32 37.48 -15.71 31.41
CA TRP A 32 37.80 -17.15 31.36
C TRP A 32 38.11 -17.55 29.92
N LEU A 33 39.39 -17.59 29.52
CA LEU A 33 39.96 -18.53 28.53
C LEU A 33 41.45 -18.19 28.22
N PRO A 34 42.33 -19.18 27.93
CA PRO A 34 43.77 -18.95 27.69
C PRO A 34 44.11 -18.30 26.34
N LEU A 35 45.27 -17.63 26.26
CA LEU A 35 45.76 -16.81 25.14
C LEU A 35 45.81 -17.47 23.74
N SER A 36 45.69 -18.80 23.63
CA SER A 36 45.75 -19.51 22.34
C SER A 36 44.42 -19.57 21.57
N MET A 37 43.32 -19.02 22.10
CA MET A 37 42.01 -18.96 21.43
C MET A 37 41.69 -17.62 20.73
N ASN A 38 42.58 -16.63 20.82
CA ASN A 38 42.30 -15.26 20.36
C ASN A 38 42.28 -15.05 18.83
N VAL A 39 42.79 -16.00 18.04
CA VAL A 39 42.78 -15.89 16.56
C VAL A 39 41.55 -16.56 15.96
N VAL A 40 41.06 -17.66 16.55
CA VAL A 40 39.84 -18.35 16.09
C VAL A 40 38.59 -17.54 16.47
N ALA A 41 38.57 -16.93 17.66
CA ALA A 41 37.45 -16.10 18.12
C ALA A 41 37.22 -14.82 17.27
N ARG A 42 38.28 -14.25 16.67
CA ARG A 42 38.17 -13.07 15.79
C ARG A 42 37.60 -13.41 14.41
N ILE A 43 37.86 -14.61 13.89
CA ILE A 43 37.33 -15.08 12.60
C ILE A 43 35.88 -15.55 12.77
N THR A 44 35.54 -16.22 13.88
CA THR A 44 34.14 -16.60 14.17
C THR A 44 33.29 -15.40 14.59
N GLY A 45 33.85 -14.43 15.32
CA GLY A 45 33.15 -13.21 15.73
C GLY A 45 32.76 -12.32 14.56
N ALA A 46 33.66 -12.06 13.60
CA ALA A 46 33.36 -11.24 12.43
C ALA A 46 32.37 -11.91 11.45
N VAL A 47 32.43 -13.25 11.33
CA VAL A 47 31.48 -14.02 10.52
C VAL A 47 30.12 -14.07 11.21
N GLN A 48 30.06 -14.29 12.53
CA GLN A 48 28.82 -14.26 13.30
C GLN A 48 28.21 -12.85 13.34
N LEU A 49 29.01 -11.78 13.43
CA LEU A 49 28.54 -10.40 13.34
C LEU A 49 27.98 -10.10 11.95
N LYS A 50 28.66 -10.53 10.87
CA LYS A 50 28.16 -10.38 9.50
C LYS A 50 26.86 -11.16 9.29
N ILE A 51 26.77 -12.39 9.78
CA ILE A 51 25.54 -13.20 9.73
C ILE A 51 24.44 -12.50 10.54
N ASN A 52 24.71 -12.05 11.77
CA ASN A 52 23.74 -11.33 12.59
C ASN A 52 23.34 -9.98 11.99
N LEU A 53 24.23 -9.28 11.28
CA LEU A 53 23.94 -8.02 10.57
C LEU A 53 23.16 -8.24 9.27
N VAL A 54 23.39 -9.35 8.57
CA VAL A 54 22.58 -9.77 7.41
C VAL A 54 21.19 -10.21 7.90
N TYR A 55 21.11 -11.03 8.95
CA TYR A 55 19.84 -11.38 9.59
C TYR A 55 19.13 -10.15 10.19
N ALA A 56 19.85 -9.21 10.82
CA ALA A 56 19.25 -7.96 11.31
C ALA A 56 18.93 -6.97 10.17
N LYS A 57 19.49 -7.10 8.97
CA LYS A 57 19.02 -6.35 7.79
C LYS A 57 17.77 -7.00 7.17
N GLU A 58 17.71 -8.33 7.14
CA GLU A 58 16.59 -9.10 6.62
C GLU A 58 15.37 -9.07 7.55
N VAL A 59 15.57 -8.99 8.87
CA VAL A 59 14.50 -8.81 9.87
C VAL A 59 13.95 -7.37 9.88
N PHE A 60 14.61 -6.43 9.23
CA PHE A 60 14.24 -5.00 9.21
C PHE A 60 13.86 -4.48 7.81
N GLN A 61 13.46 -5.37 6.88
CA GLN A 61 12.74 -5.00 5.66
C GLN A 61 11.31 -5.55 5.71
N MET A 62 10.45 -4.98 6.56
CA MET A 62 9.07 -5.45 6.73
C MET A 62 8.10 -4.28 6.76
N LEU A 63 7.12 -4.30 5.85
CA LEU A 63 6.00 -3.37 5.88
C LEU A 63 5.01 -3.81 6.96
N GLU A 64 4.78 -2.95 7.94
CA GLU A 64 3.68 -3.11 8.88
C GLU A 64 2.43 -2.45 8.29
N VAL A 65 1.30 -3.16 8.27
CA VAL A 65 0.04 -2.68 7.69
C VAL A 65 -1.08 -2.83 8.69
N TRP A 66 -1.75 -1.72 9.05
CA TRP A 66 -2.95 -1.76 9.88
C TRP A 66 -4.19 -1.60 9.02
N GLY A 67 -5.07 -2.59 9.05
CA GLY A 67 -6.39 -2.52 8.42
C GLY A 67 -6.96 -3.87 8.03
N ARG A 68 -8.28 -4.01 8.20
CA ARG A 68 -9.02 -5.22 7.85
C ARG A 68 -9.04 -5.52 6.35
N LYS A 69 -8.96 -6.81 6.01
CA LYS A 69 -8.95 -7.33 4.62
C LYS A 69 -10.17 -6.91 3.78
N THR A 70 -11.30 -6.64 4.43
CA THR A 70 -12.56 -6.28 3.76
C THR A 70 -12.72 -4.78 3.51
N SER A 71 -11.74 -3.95 3.83
CA SER A 71 -11.78 -2.51 3.53
C SER A 71 -11.33 -2.25 2.11
N SER A 72 -12.13 -1.53 1.30
CA SER A 72 -11.78 -1.20 -0.10
C SER A 72 -10.41 -0.55 -0.21
N ASN A 73 -10.12 0.41 0.69
CA ASN A 73 -8.83 1.11 0.72
C ASN A 73 -7.66 0.18 1.11
N VAL A 74 -7.89 -0.77 2.01
CA VAL A 74 -6.88 -1.78 2.37
C VAL A 74 -6.66 -2.77 1.22
N GLN A 75 -7.71 -3.14 0.48
CA GLN A 75 -7.59 -4.01 -0.70
C GLN A 75 -6.70 -3.40 -1.77
N ALA A 76 -6.82 -2.09 -2.04
CA ALA A 76 -5.94 -1.39 -2.97
C ALA A 76 -4.47 -1.44 -2.52
N LEU A 77 -4.21 -1.18 -1.23
CA LEU A 77 -2.88 -1.25 -0.64
C LEU A 77 -2.30 -2.67 -0.73
N MET A 78 -3.04 -3.68 -0.26
CA MET A 78 -2.57 -5.06 -0.25
C MET A 78 -2.35 -5.59 -1.66
N TRP A 79 -3.17 -5.19 -2.63
CA TRP A 79 -2.94 -5.52 -4.03
C TRP A 79 -1.63 -4.91 -4.53
N CYS A 80 -1.37 -3.62 -4.24
CA CYS A 80 -0.08 -2.99 -4.58
C CYS A 80 1.12 -3.73 -3.97
N ILE A 81 1.02 -4.10 -2.69
CA ILE A 81 2.06 -4.85 -1.98
C ILE A 81 2.33 -6.19 -2.67
N GLY A 82 1.28 -6.91 -3.07
CA GLY A 82 1.43 -8.19 -3.77
C GLY A 82 2.00 -8.05 -5.20
N GLU A 83 1.64 -6.99 -5.94
CA GLU A 83 2.21 -6.73 -7.27
C GLU A 83 3.68 -6.28 -7.22
N LEU A 84 4.10 -5.69 -6.11
CA LEU A 84 5.49 -5.30 -5.85
C LEU A 84 6.26 -6.38 -5.06
N GLU A 85 5.63 -7.52 -4.77
CA GLU A 85 6.21 -8.66 -4.05
C GLU A 85 6.85 -8.26 -2.70
N LEU A 86 6.24 -7.31 -1.99
CA LEU A 86 6.81 -6.77 -0.76
C LEU A 86 6.46 -7.63 0.46
N PRO A 87 7.43 -7.97 1.32
CA PRO A 87 7.15 -8.65 2.58
C PRO A 87 6.38 -7.72 3.53
N TYR A 88 5.35 -8.25 4.18
CA TYR A 88 4.51 -7.47 5.08
C TYR A 88 4.01 -8.27 6.28
N GLN A 89 3.70 -7.55 7.36
CA GLN A 89 2.91 -8.03 8.47
C GLN A 89 1.65 -7.17 8.58
N ARG A 90 0.48 -7.81 8.51
CA ARG A 90 -0.81 -7.12 8.57
C ARG A 90 -1.52 -7.35 9.91
N TYR A 91 -1.94 -6.25 10.54
CA TYR A 91 -2.73 -6.23 11.75
C TYR A 91 -4.19 -5.90 11.41
N ASP A 92 -5.12 -6.79 11.78
CA ASP A 92 -6.56 -6.57 11.57
C ASP A 92 -7.09 -5.51 12.54
N VAL A 93 -7.48 -4.36 12.01
CA VAL A 93 -8.05 -3.22 12.74
C VAL A 93 -9.26 -2.68 11.97
N GLY A 94 -10.23 -2.13 12.70
CA GLY A 94 -11.43 -1.47 12.17
C GLY A 94 -12.66 -2.38 12.12
N HIS A 95 -13.84 -1.77 12.24
CA HIS A 95 -15.13 -2.46 12.33
C HIS A 95 -15.14 -3.51 13.45
N LYS A 96 -15.47 -4.77 13.16
CA LYS A 96 -15.56 -5.85 14.15
C LYS A 96 -14.26 -6.11 14.95
N TYR A 97 -13.11 -5.67 14.43
CA TYR A 97 -11.83 -5.78 15.11
C TYR A 97 -11.55 -4.61 16.08
N GLY A 98 -12.35 -3.55 16.04
CA GLY A 98 -12.15 -2.35 16.86
C GLY A 98 -10.80 -1.68 16.61
N GLY A 99 -10.23 -1.07 17.65
CA GLY A 99 -8.85 -0.56 17.67
C GLY A 99 -8.65 0.86 17.14
N THR A 100 -9.45 1.33 16.18
CA THR A 100 -9.30 2.67 15.59
C THR A 100 -9.54 3.81 16.59
N ASP A 101 -10.33 3.57 17.63
CA ASP A 101 -10.71 4.56 18.64
C ASP A 101 -9.72 4.64 19.82
N SER A 102 -8.66 3.82 19.81
CA SER A 102 -7.62 3.80 20.86
C SER A 102 -6.62 4.96 20.73
N ASP A 103 -6.05 5.42 21.84
CA ASP A 103 -5.04 6.49 21.81
C ASP A 103 -3.76 6.02 21.09
N GLU A 104 -3.44 4.73 21.17
CA GLU A 104 -2.35 4.12 20.42
C GLU A 104 -2.56 4.25 18.90
N PHE A 105 -3.78 4.04 18.41
CA PHE A 105 -4.09 4.18 16.99
C PHE A 105 -4.13 5.65 16.55
N TYR A 106 -4.50 6.58 17.44
CA TYR A 106 -4.42 8.02 17.16
C TYR A 106 -2.98 8.47 16.84
N LEU A 107 -1.99 7.88 17.53
CA LEU A 107 -0.56 8.14 17.25
C LEU A 107 -0.11 7.58 15.88
N LEU A 108 -0.84 6.62 15.32
CA LEU A 108 -0.60 6.09 13.97
C LEU A 108 -1.28 6.95 12.90
N ASN A 109 -2.54 7.33 13.14
CA ASN A 109 -3.31 8.17 12.23
C ASN A 109 -4.33 8.98 13.04
N PRO A 110 -4.20 10.32 13.11
CA PRO A 110 -5.10 11.16 13.88
C PRO A 110 -6.54 11.15 13.33
N ASN A 111 -6.75 10.77 12.08
CA ASN A 111 -8.09 10.59 11.50
C ASN A 111 -8.78 9.30 11.96
N ARG A 112 -8.05 8.40 12.65
CA ARG A 112 -8.55 7.10 13.12
C ARG A 112 -9.12 6.23 11.99
N THR A 113 -8.53 6.33 10.80
CA THR A 113 -8.93 5.56 9.60
C THR A 113 -7.85 4.55 9.19
N ILE A 114 -8.26 3.57 8.39
CA ILE A 114 -7.38 2.56 7.78
C ILE A 114 -7.38 2.69 6.25
N PRO A 115 -6.32 2.31 5.54
CA PRO A 115 -5.07 1.72 6.05
C PRO A 115 -4.10 2.74 6.67
N VAL A 116 -3.21 2.21 7.51
CA VAL A 116 -1.93 2.84 7.89
C VAL A 116 -0.80 1.89 7.54
N ILE A 117 0.36 2.41 7.13
CA ILE A 117 1.59 1.60 7.04
C ILE A 117 2.72 2.18 7.88
N ARG A 118 3.68 1.33 8.24
CA ARG A 118 5.05 1.72 8.59
C ARG A 118 6.00 0.90 7.75
N ASP A 119 7.04 1.56 7.27
CA ASP A 119 8.08 0.91 6.48
C ASP A 119 9.36 0.90 7.30
N ASN A 120 9.78 -0.30 7.71
CA ASN A 120 11.02 -0.56 8.47
C ASN A 120 11.10 0.21 9.79
N GLY A 121 10.02 0.20 10.57
CA GLY A 121 9.93 0.91 11.84
C GLY A 121 9.94 2.44 11.72
N GLY A 122 9.80 2.98 10.50
CA GLY A 122 9.73 4.41 10.24
C GLY A 122 8.44 5.07 10.72
N LEU A 123 8.26 6.33 10.34
CA LEU A 123 7.04 7.09 10.63
C LEU A 123 5.81 6.43 9.99
N PRO A 124 4.63 6.47 10.65
CA PRO A 124 3.41 5.95 10.06
C PRO A 124 2.93 6.84 8.91
N PHE A 125 2.49 6.20 7.82
CA PHE A 125 1.84 6.87 6.69
C PHE A 125 0.38 6.45 6.60
N TRP A 126 -0.50 7.44 6.42
CA TRP A 126 -1.93 7.27 6.18
C TRP A 126 -2.33 8.02 4.90
N GLU A 127 -3.59 7.87 4.49
CA GLU A 127 -4.10 8.10 3.13
C GLU A 127 -3.61 7.10 2.08
N THR A 128 -4.55 6.30 1.57
CA THR A 128 -4.24 5.24 0.59
C THR A 128 -3.52 5.78 -0.64
N GLY A 129 -3.91 6.94 -1.18
CA GLY A 129 -3.25 7.51 -2.35
C GLY A 129 -1.78 7.86 -2.08
N ALA A 130 -1.50 8.45 -0.92
CA ALA A 130 -0.12 8.79 -0.52
C ALA A 130 0.71 7.53 -0.28
N ILE A 131 0.15 6.53 0.42
CA ILE A 131 0.81 5.23 0.66
C ILE A 131 1.15 4.54 -0.66
N LEU A 132 0.19 4.47 -1.59
CA LEU A 132 0.39 3.82 -2.88
C LEU A 132 1.49 4.51 -3.70
N ARG A 133 1.50 5.85 -3.74
CA ARG A 133 2.58 6.62 -4.39
C ARG A 133 3.92 6.41 -3.71
N TYR A 134 3.96 6.32 -2.38
CA TYR A 134 5.18 6.04 -1.62
C TYR A 134 5.77 4.68 -2.04
N LEU A 135 4.94 3.63 -2.04
CA LEU A 135 5.36 2.28 -2.44
C LEU A 135 5.79 2.24 -3.92
N ALA A 136 5.05 2.91 -4.80
CA ALA A 136 5.39 3.01 -6.21
C ALA A 136 6.72 3.74 -6.45
N CYS A 137 6.97 4.85 -5.75
CA CYS A 137 8.24 5.58 -5.83
C CYS A 137 9.43 4.77 -5.29
N ARG A 138 9.23 4.04 -4.19
CA ARG A 138 10.32 3.37 -3.47
C ARG A 138 10.65 1.98 -4.02
N TYR A 139 9.63 1.26 -4.47
CA TYR A 139 9.72 -0.15 -4.83
C TYR A 139 9.21 -0.48 -6.24
N GLY A 140 8.54 0.47 -6.90
CA GLY A 140 8.02 0.29 -8.25
C GLY A 140 9.12 0.23 -9.30
N HIS A 141 8.91 -0.61 -10.31
CA HIS A 141 9.74 -0.62 -11.52
C HIS A 141 9.30 0.50 -12.49
N GLU A 142 10.14 0.80 -13.48
CA GLU A 142 10.01 2.00 -14.32
C GLU A 142 8.69 2.08 -15.10
N THR A 143 8.15 0.96 -15.59
CA THR A 143 6.84 0.98 -16.28
C THR A 143 5.66 1.13 -15.33
N PHE A 144 5.77 0.67 -14.07
CA PHE A 144 4.73 0.82 -13.06
C PHE A 144 4.62 2.25 -12.52
N TRP A 145 5.78 2.91 -12.35
CA TRP A 145 5.90 4.28 -11.88
C TRP A 145 7.06 5.02 -12.57
N PRO A 146 6.80 5.65 -13.74
CA PRO A 146 7.84 6.25 -14.56
C PRO A 146 8.67 7.32 -13.87
N LYS A 147 9.92 7.48 -14.30
CA LYS A 147 10.81 8.57 -13.83
C LYS A 147 10.57 9.87 -14.56
N ASP A 148 10.21 9.80 -15.84
CA ASP A 148 9.81 10.98 -16.60
C ASP A 148 8.58 11.65 -15.96
N VAL A 149 8.63 12.97 -15.84
CA VAL A 149 7.61 13.75 -15.13
C VAL A 149 6.27 13.70 -15.88
N LEU A 150 6.28 13.73 -17.21
CA LEU A 150 5.04 13.77 -18.00
C LEU A 150 4.38 12.39 -18.05
N GLU A 151 5.18 11.33 -18.19
CA GLU A 151 4.71 9.94 -18.10
C GLU A 151 4.15 9.64 -16.71
N ARG A 152 4.90 10.00 -15.65
CA ARG A 152 4.42 9.86 -14.28
C ARG A 152 3.15 10.64 -14.03
N THR A 153 3.06 11.89 -14.51
CA THR A 153 1.85 12.71 -14.36
C THR A 153 0.65 12.07 -15.06
N SER A 154 0.87 11.37 -16.17
CA SER A 154 -0.19 10.64 -16.87
C SER A 154 -0.74 9.47 -16.03
N VAL A 155 0.14 8.70 -15.38
CA VAL A 155 -0.26 7.67 -14.40
C VAL A 155 -0.95 8.28 -13.20
N ASP A 156 -0.40 9.37 -12.67
CA ASP A 156 -0.88 10.02 -11.45
C ASP A 156 -2.28 10.61 -11.61
N ARG A 157 -2.54 11.26 -12.76
CA ARG A 157 -3.86 11.78 -13.12
C ARG A 157 -4.93 10.68 -13.08
N TRP A 158 -4.65 9.53 -13.67
CA TRP A 158 -5.57 8.40 -13.67
C TRP A 158 -5.73 7.76 -12.29
N THR A 159 -4.65 7.72 -11.50
CA THR A 159 -4.68 7.27 -10.10
C THR A 159 -5.59 8.15 -9.25
N GLU A 160 -5.44 9.47 -9.30
CA GLU A 160 -6.30 10.42 -8.59
C GLU A 160 -7.75 10.37 -9.07
N TRP A 161 -7.95 10.32 -10.39
CA TRP A 161 -9.27 10.17 -10.96
C TRP A 161 -9.94 8.89 -10.45
N ALA A 162 -9.22 7.77 -10.41
CA ALA A 162 -9.75 6.52 -9.89
C ALA A 162 -10.12 6.61 -8.39
N LYS A 163 -9.32 7.32 -7.57
CA LYS A 163 -9.65 7.52 -6.16
C LYS A 163 -10.89 8.41 -5.98
N ILE A 164 -10.85 9.61 -6.54
CA ILE A 164 -11.82 10.68 -6.28
C ILE A 164 -13.10 10.47 -7.09
N SER A 165 -12.96 10.22 -8.39
CA SER A 165 -14.10 10.07 -9.28
C SER A 165 -14.70 8.68 -9.20
N VAL A 166 -13.91 7.61 -9.05
CA VAL A 166 -14.45 6.24 -9.09
C VAL A 166 -14.74 5.71 -7.70
N ALA A 167 -13.71 5.46 -6.88
CA ALA A 167 -13.87 4.75 -5.60
C ALA A 167 -14.85 5.46 -4.64
N MET A 168 -14.73 6.78 -4.48
CA MET A 168 -15.63 7.56 -3.61
C MET A 168 -17.08 7.59 -4.11
N ASN A 169 -17.30 7.55 -5.42
CA ASN A 169 -18.65 7.58 -6.01
C ASN A 169 -19.30 6.19 -6.08
N PHE A 170 -18.55 5.12 -5.80
CA PHE A 170 -19.07 3.76 -5.73
C PHE A 170 -19.29 3.26 -4.30
N ASN A 171 -18.28 3.41 -3.44
CA ASN A 171 -18.23 2.71 -2.15
C ASN A 171 -19.41 3.07 -1.24
N GLU A 172 -19.67 4.35 -1.00
CA GLU A 172 -20.81 4.76 -0.19
C GLU A 172 -22.13 4.83 -0.94
N PRO A 173 -22.21 5.47 -2.12
CA PRO A 173 -23.49 5.67 -2.78
C PRO A 173 -24.13 4.38 -3.30
N ILE A 174 -23.34 3.33 -3.54
CA ILE A 174 -23.81 2.08 -4.15
C ILE A 174 -23.48 0.89 -3.25
N PHE A 175 -22.19 0.59 -3.04
CA PHE A 175 -21.79 -0.67 -2.40
C PHE A 175 -22.35 -0.79 -0.98
N TRP A 176 -22.19 0.23 -0.13
CA TRP A 176 -22.70 0.19 1.23
C TRP A 176 -24.23 0.05 1.27
N ARG A 177 -24.97 0.74 0.39
CA ARG A 177 -26.44 0.62 0.32
C ARG A 177 -26.92 -0.76 -0.10
N VAL A 178 -26.15 -1.47 -0.92
CA VAL A 178 -26.50 -2.82 -1.36
C VAL A 178 -26.10 -3.86 -0.33
N VAL A 179 -24.94 -3.69 0.32
CA VAL A 179 -24.36 -4.71 1.20
C VAL A 179 -24.87 -4.57 2.64
N ARG A 180 -25.03 -3.35 3.17
CA ARG A 180 -25.40 -3.10 4.58
C ARG A 180 -26.87 -2.83 4.83
N THR A 181 -27.71 -2.97 3.80
CA THR A 181 -29.16 -2.80 3.93
C THR A 181 -29.84 -4.10 3.49
N PRO A 182 -30.68 -4.70 4.35
CA PRO A 182 -31.48 -5.87 3.99
C PRO A 182 -32.27 -5.63 2.71
N ALA A 183 -32.38 -6.64 1.83
CA ALA A 183 -32.93 -6.47 0.48
C ALA A 183 -34.31 -5.79 0.45
N HIS A 184 -35.18 -6.08 1.42
CA HIS A 184 -36.53 -5.52 1.54
C HIS A 184 -36.57 -4.07 2.04
N LEU A 185 -35.46 -3.52 2.55
CA LEU A 185 -35.31 -2.14 3.03
C LEU A 185 -34.49 -1.26 2.08
N ARG A 186 -33.98 -1.80 0.97
CA ARG A 186 -33.15 -1.05 0.03
C ARG A 186 -34.01 -0.03 -0.73
N ASP A 187 -33.53 1.20 -0.79
CA ASP A 187 -34.06 2.20 -1.73
C ASP A 187 -33.51 1.93 -3.14
N SER A 188 -34.21 1.07 -3.88
CA SER A 188 -33.87 0.70 -5.25
C SER A 188 -33.80 1.90 -6.19
N THR A 189 -34.58 2.96 -5.95
CA THR A 189 -34.56 4.17 -6.79
C THR A 189 -33.28 4.97 -6.57
N ALA A 190 -32.90 5.15 -5.30
CA ALA A 190 -31.66 5.86 -4.97
C ALA A 190 -30.41 5.07 -5.41
N ILE A 191 -30.41 3.74 -5.27
CA ILE A 191 -29.32 2.89 -5.77
C ILE A 191 -29.22 2.99 -7.29
N LYS A 192 -30.35 2.86 -8.02
CA LYS A 192 -30.35 2.98 -9.48
C LYS A 192 -29.78 4.33 -9.96
N LYS A 193 -30.22 5.45 -9.37
CA LYS A 193 -29.69 6.78 -9.70
C LYS A 193 -28.19 6.90 -9.41
N ALA A 194 -27.72 6.33 -8.31
CA ALA A 194 -26.30 6.32 -7.97
C ALA A 194 -25.49 5.50 -8.98
N VAL A 195 -25.99 4.32 -9.38
CA VAL A 195 -25.37 3.48 -10.43
C VAL A 195 -25.32 4.22 -11.76
N GLU A 196 -26.41 4.82 -12.23
CA GLU A 196 -26.44 5.59 -13.48
C GLU A 196 -25.46 6.77 -13.47
N SER A 197 -25.29 7.45 -12.32
CA SER A 197 -24.31 8.51 -12.16
C SER A 197 -22.87 7.97 -12.18
N PHE A 198 -22.62 6.85 -11.50
CA PHE A 198 -21.32 6.20 -11.45
C PHE A 198 -20.90 5.67 -12.83
N GLU A 199 -21.83 5.09 -13.59
CA GLU A 199 -21.59 4.56 -14.93
C GLU A 199 -21.15 5.63 -15.94
N LYS A 200 -21.56 6.89 -15.76
CA LYS A 200 -21.02 8.01 -16.56
C LYS A 200 -19.51 8.15 -16.43
N ARG A 201 -18.97 7.83 -15.26
CA ARG A 201 -17.52 7.82 -15.02
C ARG A 201 -16.88 6.57 -15.59
N LEU A 202 -17.55 5.42 -15.47
CA LEU A 202 -17.09 4.19 -16.11
C LEU A 202 -17.07 4.27 -17.64
N MET A 203 -17.92 5.09 -18.27
CA MET A 203 -17.86 5.37 -19.71
C MET A 203 -16.55 6.07 -20.13
N ILE A 204 -15.96 6.87 -19.24
CA ILE A 204 -14.64 7.48 -19.48
C ILE A 204 -13.57 6.39 -19.54
N ALA A 205 -13.59 5.45 -18.58
CA ALA A 205 -12.68 4.30 -18.59
C ALA A 205 -12.95 3.37 -19.78
N GLU A 206 -14.22 3.09 -20.12
CA GLU A 206 -14.59 2.31 -21.31
C GLU A 206 -13.95 2.89 -22.57
N THR A 207 -14.06 4.21 -22.75
CA THR A 207 -13.47 4.92 -23.90
C THR A 207 -11.94 4.82 -23.89
N GLN A 208 -11.30 5.03 -22.74
CA GLN A 208 -9.84 4.91 -22.60
C GLN A 208 -9.36 3.49 -22.96
N LEU A 209 -10.09 2.46 -22.52
CA LEU A 209 -9.78 1.05 -22.74
C LEU A 209 -10.06 0.56 -24.17
N THR A 210 -10.64 1.39 -25.04
CA THR A 210 -10.66 1.10 -26.49
C THR A 210 -9.30 1.34 -27.14
N GLN A 211 -8.50 2.24 -26.58
CA GLN A 211 -7.21 2.67 -27.15
C GLN A 211 -6.02 1.98 -26.49
N TYR A 212 -6.16 1.62 -25.21
CA TYR A 212 -5.08 1.13 -24.38
C TYR A 212 -5.48 -0.14 -23.63
N GLN A 213 -4.49 -0.96 -23.29
CA GLN A 213 -4.71 -2.18 -22.50
C GLN A 213 -5.07 -1.87 -21.04
N TYR A 214 -4.51 -0.81 -20.48
CA TYR A 214 -4.66 -0.36 -19.10
C TYR A 214 -5.04 1.13 -19.04
N LEU A 215 -5.35 1.62 -17.84
CA LEU A 215 -5.94 2.95 -17.69
C LEU A 215 -4.97 4.07 -18.11
N ALA A 216 -3.69 3.91 -17.80
CA ALA A 216 -2.65 4.89 -18.11
C ALA A 216 -1.86 4.60 -19.40
N GLY A 217 -2.16 3.50 -20.12
CA GLY A 217 -1.41 3.10 -21.31
C GLY A 217 -1.41 1.60 -21.54
N ASN A 218 -0.35 1.07 -22.16
CA ASN A 218 -0.25 -0.35 -22.47
C ASN A 218 0.37 -1.19 -21.36
N ASP A 219 1.00 -0.56 -20.37
CA ASP A 219 1.57 -1.20 -19.20
C ASP A 219 0.67 -1.05 -17.97
N PHE A 220 0.75 -2.03 -17.07
CA PHE A 220 0.03 -2.01 -15.81
C PHE A 220 0.72 -1.06 -14.83
N THR A 221 -0.03 -0.15 -14.22
CA THR A 221 0.52 0.92 -13.37
C THR A 221 -0.24 1.07 -12.05
N LEU A 222 0.21 1.99 -11.19
CA LEU A 222 -0.51 2.37 -9.97
C LEU A 222 -1.96 2.81 -10.24
N ALA A 223 -2.24 3.38 -11.41
CA ALA A 223 -3.59 3.78 -11.80
C ALA A 223 -4.56 2.59 -11.83
N ASP A 224 -4.07 1.44 -12.28
CA ASP A 224 -4.84 0.20 -12.37
C ASP A 224 -5.10 -0.42 -11.01
N ILE A 225 -4.17 -0.29 -10.06
CA ILE A 225 -4.41 -0.66 -8.65
C ILE A 225 -5.58 0.15 -8.09
N GLN A 226 -5.49 1.48 -8.22
CA GLN A 226 -6.44 2.40 -7.61
C GLN A 226 -7.83 2.31 -8.27
N PHE A 227 -7.91 2.01 -9.56
CA PHE A 227 -9.16 1.80 -10.30
C PHE A 227 -9.72 0.39 -10.14
N GLY A 228 -8.89 -0.61 -10.44
CA GLY A 228 -9.29 -2.01 -10.56
C GLY A 228 -9.80 -2.63 -9.27
N HIS A 229 -9.34 -2.16 -8.10
CA HIS A 229 -9.77 -2.73 -6.81
C HIS A 229 -11.28 -2.55 -6.56
N VAL A 230 -11.89 -1.53 -7.17
CA VAL A 230 -13.33 -1.26 -7.08
C VAL A 230 -14.14 -2.25 -7.92
N LEU A 231 -13.56 -2.74 -9.02
CA LEU A 231 -14.29 -3.47 -10.07
C LEU A 231 -14.80 -4.82 -9.60
N PHE A 232 -14.08 -5.52 -8.71
CA PHE A 232 -14.56 -6.78 -8.14
C PHE A 232 -15.94 -6.58 -7.50
N ARG A 233 -16.05 -5.63 -6.57
CA ARG A 233 -17.32 -5.31 -5.89
C ARG A 233 -18.36 -4.81 -6.86
N TYR A 234 -17.97 -3.95 -7.81
CA TYR A 234 -18.89 -3.45 -8.82
C TYR A 234 -19.52 -4.58 -9.63
N PHE A 235 -18.75 -5.60 -10.06
CA PHE A 235 -19.26 -6.72 -10.83
C PHE A 235 -19.89 -7.86 -9.99
N ASP A 236 -19.65 -7.88 -8.68
CA ASP A 236 -20.11 -8.96 -7.79
C ASP A 236 -21.45 -8.66 -7.09
N ILE A 237 -21.72 -7.40 -6.70
CA ILE A 237 -22.96 -7.06 -5.97
C ILE A 237 -24.23 -7.20 -6.82
N ASP A 238 -25.40 -7.34 -6.20
CA ASP A 238 -26.67 -7.45 -6.93
C ASP A 238 -27.21 -6.08 -7.35
N ILE A 239 -26.84 -5.63 -8.56
CA ILE A 239 -27.32 -4.40 -9.21
C ILE A 239 -27.49 -4.59 -10.73
N SER A 240 -28.43 -3.85 -11.32
CA SER A 240 -28.48 -3.68 -12.77
C SER A 240 -27.33 -2.80 -13.25
N ARG A 241 -26.72 -3.14 -14.39
CA ARG A 241 -25.54 -2.43 -14.93
C ARG A 241 -25.67 -2.18 -16.43
N ALA A 242 -25.07 -1.11 -16.91
CA ALA A 242 -24.81 -0.86 -18.32
C ALA A 242 -23.82 -1.88 -18.90
N LYS A 243 -23.94 -2.14 -20.20
CA LYS A 243 -23.00 -3.00 -20.95
C LYS A 243 -21.78 -2.18 -21.34
N LEU A 244 -20.67 -2.41 -20.64
CA LEU A 244 -19.36 -1.79 -20.88
C LEU A 244 -18.35 -2.90 -21.23
N PRO A 245 -18.28 -3.33 -22.50
CA PRO A 245 -17.52 -4.52 -22.89
C PRO A 245 -16.00 -4.37 -22.70
N GLN A 246 -15.41 -3.20 -22.94
CA GLN A 246 -13.96 -3.02 -22.72
C GLN A 246 -13.63 -3.03 -21.23
N LEU A 247 -14.46 -2.38 -20.41
CA LEU A 247 -14.32 -2.45 -18.96
C LEU A 247 -14.47 -3.88 -18.44
N ARG A 248 -15.43 -4.65 -18.99
CA ARG A 248 -15.58 -6.06 -18.61
C ARG A 248 -14.35 -6.87 -19.01
N LYS A 249 -13.82 -6.69 -20.21
CA LYS A 249 -12.59 -7.35 -20.68
C LYS A 249 -11.40 -6.99 -19.79
N TYR A 250 -11.23 -5.71 -19.46
CA TYR A 250 -10.20 -5.22 -18.54
C TYR A 250 -10.31 -5.90 -17.17
N TYR A 251 -11.51 -5.94 -16.58
CA TYR A 251 -11.77 -6.62 -15.32
C TYR A 251 -11.42 -8.12 -15.37
N GLU A 252 -11.80 -8.83 -16.44
CA GLU A 252 -11.42 -10.24 -16.61
C GLU A 252 -9.90 -10.44 -16.68
N GLY A 253 -9.17 -9.49 -17.30
CA GLY A 253 -7.71 -9.47 -17.29
C GLY A 253 -7.15 -9.31 -15.89
N LEU A 254 -7.69 -8.38 -15.09
CA LEU A 254 -7.28 -8.19 -13.69
C LEU A 254 -7.47 -9.45 -12.85
N ARG A 255 -8.57 -10.19 -13.05
CA ARG A 255 -8.84 -11.47 -12.36
C ARG A 255 -7.78 -12.55 -12.64
N GLN A 256 -7.00 -12.43 -13.72
CA GLN A 256 -5.90 -13.35 -14.00
C GLN A 256 -4.65 -13.06 -13.17
N ARG A 257 -4.55 -11.89 -12.52
CA ARG A 257 -3.41 -11.53 -11.67
C ARG A 257 -3.55 -12.19 -10.30
N SER A 258 -2.49 -12.89 -9.85
CA SER A 258 -2.52 -13.58 -8.55
C SER A 258 -2.74 -12.61 -7.37
N PRO A 259 -2.01 -11.48 -7.27
CA PRO A 259 -2.24 -10.50 -6.21
C PRO A 259 -3.66 -9.92 -6.18
N TYR A 260 -4.29 -9.74 -7.36
CA TYR A 260 -5.68 -9.27 -7.44
C TYR A 260 -6.66 -10.28 -6.83
N ARG A 261 -6.51 -11.57 -7.17
CA ARG A 261 -7.35 -12.63 -6.60
C ARG A 261 -7.17 -12.74 -5.09
N GLU A 262 -5.94 -12.64 -4.62
CA GLU A 262 -5.62 -12.77 -3.20
C GLU A 262 -6.13 -11.61 -2.36
N HIS A 263 -5.97 -10.38 -2.85
CA HIS A 263 -6.18 -9.18 -2.02
C HIS A 263 -7.43 -8.37 -2.37
N VAL A 264 -7.95 -8.47 -3.60
CA VAL A 264 -9.15 -7.73 -4.03
C VAL A 264 -10.38 -8.63 -4.01
N MET A 265 -10.27 -9.85 -4.57
CA MET A 265 -11.38 -10.83 -4.66
C MET A 265 -11.66 -11.55 -3.32
N VAL A 266 -11.60 -10.79 -2.23
CA VAL A 266 -11.85 -11.26 -0.87
C VAL A 266 -13.33 -11.11 -0.56
N SER A 267 -13.91 -12.16 0.04
CA SER A 267 -15.31 -12.11 0.51
C SER A 267 -15.53 -10.93 1.46
N TYR A 268 -16.62 -10.21 1.21
CA TYR A 268 -17.10 -9.11 2.02
C TYR A 268 -18.39 -9.47 2.79
N GLU A 269 -18.67 -10.76 2.94
CA GLU A 269 -19.89 -11.26 3.61
C GLU A 269 -20.01 -10.78 5.06
N GLU A 270 -18.89 -10.63 5.77
CA GLU A 270 -18.85 -10.06 7.11
C GLU A 270 -19.33 -8.59 7.19
N LEU A 271 -19.53 -7.94 6.05
CA LEU A 271 -20.07 -6.58 5.98
C LEU A 271 -21.59 -6.56 5.76
N ARG A 272 -22.22 -7.70 5.47
CA ARG A 272 -23.66 -7.76 5.25
C ARG A 272 -24.45 -7.60 6.54
N VAL A 273 -25.63 -6.99 6.41
CA VAL A 273 -26.64 -6.83 7.45
C VAL A 273 -27.97 -7.35 6.90
#